data_AF-A0A961IVI0-F1
#
_entry.id   AF-A0A961IVI0-F1
#
_cell.length_a   1.000
_cell.length_b   1.000
_cell.length_c   1.000
_cell.angle_alpha   90.00
_cell.angle_beta   90.00
_cell.angle_gamma   90.00
#
_symmetry.space_group_name_H-M   'P 1'
#
loop_
_entity.id
_entity.type
_entity.pdbx_description
1 polymer ?
#
loop_
_entity_poly.entity_id
_entity_poly.type
_entity_poly.pdbx_seq_one_letter_code
_entity_poly.pdbx_strand_id
1 'polypeptide(L)' 'MTPSRLFMNAYAWASLVVVVVGIGWTLVYPPQSLRTDRDGVPHFTPEVEHMVTGEPVPMNELIRHYRGE' A
#
# COMPACT_ATOMS: atom_id res chain seq x y z
N MET A 1 14.12 34.67 22.12
CA MET A 1 13.08 34.16 21.20
C MET A 1 11.74 34.77 21.60
N THR A 2 10.93 35.27 20.66
CA THR A 2 9.56 35.67 20.99
C THR A 2 8.72 34.43 21.29
N PRO A 3 7.73 34.50 22.20
CA PRO A 3 6.86 33.35 22.52
C PRO A 3 6.21 32.76 21.26
N SER A 4 5.82 33.62 20.31
CA SER A 4 5.26 33.23 19.02
C SER A 4 6.18 32.32 18.20
N ARG A 5 7.49 32.60 18.14
CA ARG A 5 8.45 31.76 17.41
C ARG A 5 8.65 30.40 18.07
N LEU A 6 8.56 30.34 19.40
CA LEU A 6 8.67 29.08 20.13
C LEU A 6 7.48 28.16 19.81
N PHE A 7 6.25 28.69 19.87
CA PHE A 7 5.04 27.93 19.52
C PHE A 7 5.06 27.46 18.06
N MET A 8 5.47 28.33 17.14
CA MET A 8 5.55 27.98 15.72
C MET A 8 6.56 26.86 15.44
N ASN A 9 7.75 26.95 16.06
CA ASN A 9 8.76 25.89 15.93
C ASN A 9 8.29 24.58 16.55
N ALA A 10 7.66 24.61 17.73
CA ALA A 10 7.13 23.42 18.38
C ALA A 10 6.07 22.74 17.50
N TYR A 11 5.14 23.52 16.93
CA TYR A 11 4.15 23.01 15.99
C TYR A 11 4.79 22.39 14.74
N ALA A 12 5.75 23.08 14.13
CA ALA A 12 6.45 22.57 12.95
C ALA A 12 7.14 21.22 13.23
N TRP A 13 7.89 21.13 14.32
CA TRP A 13 8.56 19.89 14.72
C TRP A 13 7.57 18.78 15.06
N ALA A 14 6.50 19.08 15.81
CA ALA A 14 5.47 18.10 16.12
C ALA A 14 4.80 17.56 14.84
N SER A 15 4.46 18.45 13.89
CA SER A 15 3.86 18.06 12.62
C SER A 15 4.79 17.14 11.81
N LEU A 16 6.09 17.46 11.76
CA LEU A 16 7.08 16.64 11.08
C LEU A 16 7.18 15.25 11.71
N VAL A 17 7.24 15.17 13.04
CA VAL A 17 7.30 13.89 13.76
C VAL A 17 6.06 13.05 13.45
N VAL A 18 4.86 13.63 13.50
CA VAL A 18 3.62 12.91 13.17
C VAL A 18 3.64 12.36 11.75
N VAL A 19 4.08 13.15 10.77
CA VAL A 19 4.15 12.72 9.37
C VAL A 19 5.17 11.60 9.18
N VAL A 20 6.40 11.79 9.69
CA VAL A 20 7.49 10.81 9.52
C VAL A 20 7.17 9.50 10.21
N VAL A 21 6.66 9.55 11.45
CA VAL A 21 6.25 8.35 12.19
C VAL A 21 5.07 7.68 11.51
N GLY A 22 4.06 8.44 11.05
CA GLY A 22 2.91 7.89 10.35
C GLY A 22 3.31 7.13 9.09
N ILE A 23 4.12 7.74 8.23
CA ILE A 23 4.62 7.09 7.01
C ILE A 23 5.47 5.88 7.37
N GLY A 24 6.45 6.04 8.27
CA GLY A 24 7.32 4.93 8.70
C GLY A 24 6.52 3.73 9.24
N TRP A 25 5.48 3.99 10.03
CA TRP A 25 4.60 2.95 10.55
C TRP A 25 3.83 2.22 9.44
N THR A 26 3.30 2.94 8.45
CA THR A 26 2.58 2.30 7.34
C THR A 26 3.47 1.42 6.46
N LEU A 27 4.77 1.69 6.41
CA LEU A 27 5.73 0.85 5.67
C LEU A 27 6.09 -0.43 6.43
N VAL A 28 6.22 -0.36 7.77
CA VAL A 28 6.53 -1.53 8.61
C VAL A 28 5.29 -2.39 8.86
N TYR A 29 4.15 -1.77 9.11
CA TYR A 29 2.87 -2.40 9.38
C TYR A 29 1.82 -1.90 8.38
N PRO A 30 1.89 -2.35 7.12
CA PRO A 30 0.94 -1.91 6.11
C PRO A 30 -0.47 -2.35 6.49
N PRO A 31 -1.47 -1.43 6.45
CA PRO A 31 -2.87 -1.80 6.59
C PRO A 31 -3.25 -2.82 5.52
N GLN A 32 -4.30 -3.60 5.77
CA GLN A 32 -4.71 -4.68 4.86
C GLN A 32 -4.92 -4.19 3.42
N SER A 33 -5.43 -2.97 3.24
CA SER A 33 -5.62 -2.33 1.93
C SER A 33 -4.33 -2.08 1.14
N LEU A 34 -3.16 -2.08 1.77
CA LEU A 34 -1.85 -1.97 1.10
C LEU A 34 -1.18 -3.33 0.86
N ARG A 35 -1.84 -4.43 1.27
CA ARG A 35 -1.32 -5.78 1.05
C ARG A 35 -1.91 -6.44 -0.19
N THR A 36 -3.04 -5.92 -0.66
CA THR A 36 -3.80 -6.45 -1.78
C THR A 36 -4.11 -5.35 -2.78
N ASP A 37 -4.35 -5.74 -4.03
CA ASP A 37 -4.84 -4.83 -5.04
C ASP A 37 -6.36 -4.56 -4.93
N ARG A 38 -6.92 -3.90 -5.96
CA ARG A 38 -8.33 -3.56 -6.07
C ARG A 38 -9.26 -4.78 -6.02
N ASP A 39 -8.80 -5.92 -6.50
CA ASP A 39 -9.56 -7.16 -6.56
C ASP A 39 -9.34 -8.03 -5.32
N GLY A 40 -8.55 -7.54 -4.35
CA GLY A 40 -8.24 -8.27 -3.12
C GLY A 40 -7.12 -9.30 -3.30
N VAL A 41 -6.42 -9.30 -4.43
CA VAL A 41 -5.30 -10.23 -4.68
C VAL A 41 -4.05 -9.70 -3.96
N PRO A 42 -3.39 -10.51 -3.11
CA PRO A 42 -2.11 -10.13 -2.52
C PRO A 42 -1.05 -9.82 -3.58
N HIS A 43 -0.24 -8.77 -3.36
CA HIS A 43 0.74 -8.29 -4.35
C HIS A 43 1.81 -9.33 -4.77
N PHE A 44 2.05 -10.33 -3.93
CA PHE A 44 3.04 -11.39 -4.18
C PHE A 44 2.38 -12.75 -4.43
N THR A 45 1.13 -12.74 -4.89
CA THR A 45 0.46 -13.94 -5.37
C THR A 45 1.21 -14.47 -6.59
N PRO A 46 1.63 -15.75 -6.60
CA PRO A 46 2.29 -16.33 -7.77
C PRO A 46 1.32 -16.41 -8.96
N GLU A 47 1.87 -16.34 -10.17
CA GLU A 47 1.14 -16.57 -11.40
C GLU A 47 0.68 -18.04 -11.51
N VAL A 48 -0.44 -18.26 -12.20
CA VAL A 48 -1.05 -19.58 -12.39
C VAL A 48 -0.66 -20.10 -13.77
N GLU A 49 -0.36 -21.39 -13.88
CA GLU A 49 -0.05 -21.99 -15.18
C GLU A 49 -1.31 -22.19 -16.02
N HIS A 50 -1.27 -21.75 -17.28
CA HIS A 50 -2.30 -22.03 -18.27
C HIS A 50 -2.25 -23.51 -18.68
N MET A 51 -3.30 -24.27 -18.37
CA MET A 51 -3.29 -25.74 -18.51
C MET A 51 -3.06 -26.26 -19.94
N VAL A 52 -3.30 -25.43 -20.96
CA VAL A 52 -3.14 -25.83 -22.37
C VAL A 52 -1.80 -25.39 -22.95
N THR A 53 -1.31 -24.20 -22.56
CA THR A 53 -0.12 -23.58 -23.18
C THR A 53 1.11 -23.64 -22.27
N GLY A 54 0.94 -23.89 -20.97
CA GLY A 54 2.00 -23.83 -19.96
C GLY A 54 2.46 -22.41 -19.64
N GLU A 55 1.80 -21.38 -20.18
CA GLU A 55 2.17 -19.99 -19.97
C GLU A 55 1.72 -19.51 -18.59
N PRO A 56 2.49 -18.62 -17.93
CA PRO A 56 2.04 -18.02 -16.69
C PRO A 56 0.94 -17.00 -16.94
N VAL A 57 -0.11 -17.05 -16.12
CA VAL A 57 -1.28 -16.18 -16.18
C VAL A 57 -1.46 -15.48 -14.83
N PRO A 58 -1.54 -14.14 -14.79
CA PRO A 58 -1.76 -13.42 -13.55
C PRO A 58 -3.16 -13.70 -12.99
N MET A 59 -3.28 -13.79 -11.66
CA MET A 59 -4.56 -14.07 -11.00
C MET A 59 -5.67 -13.09 -11.40
N ASN A 60 -5.33 -11.82 -11.57
CA ASN A 60 -6.27 -10.77 -11.98
C ASN A 60 -6.92 -11.05 -13.35
N GLU A 61 -6.20 -11.68 -14.26
CA GLU A 61 -6.74 -12.05 -15.57
C GLU A 61 -7.79 -13.16 -15.44
N LEU A 62 -7.57 -14.13 -14.55
CA LEU A 62 -8.55 -15.15 -14.22
C LEU A 62 -9.81 -14.55 -13.58
N ILE A 63 -9.64 -13.59 -12.67
CA ILE A 63 -10.76 -12.88 -12.04
C ILE A 63 -11.55 -12.06 -13.08
N ARG A 64 -10.84 -11.37 -13.98
CA ARG A 64 -11.45 -10.61 -15.07
C ARG A 64 -12.26 -11.51 -16.00
N HIS A 65 -11.66 -12.63 -16.42
CA HIS A 65 -12.31 -13.64 -17.24
C HIS A 65 -13.55 -14.23 -16.56
N TYR A 66 -13.47 -14.52 -15.25
CA TYR A 66 -14.61 -15.01 -14.45
C TYR A 66 -15.75 -13.97 -14.36
N ARG A 67 -15.41 -12.68 -14.27
CA ARG A 67 -16.38 -11.57 -14.27
C ARG A 67 -17.00 -11.29 -15.64
N GLY A 68 -16.42 -11.82 -16.72
CA GLY A 68 -16.86 -11.55 -18.10
C GLY A 68 -16.41 -10.20 -18.63
N GLU A 69 -15.33 -9.64 -18.08
CA GLU A 69 -14.67 -8.41 -18.52
C GLU A 69 -13.62 -8.65 -19.62
#